data_AF-A0A6B2DE43-F1
#
_entry.id   AF-A0A6B2DE43-F1
#
_cell.length_a   1.000
_cell.length_b   1.000
_cell.length_c   1.000
_cell.angle_alpha   90.00
_cell.angle_beta   90.00
_cell.angle_gamma   90.00
#
_symmetry.space_group_name_H-M   'P 1'
#
loop_
_entity.id
_entity.type
_entity.pdbx_description
1 polymer ?
#
loop_
_entity_poly.entity_id
_entity_poly.type
_entity_poly.pdbx_seq_one_letter_code
_entity_poly.pdbx_strand_id
1 'polypeptide(L)'
;TGVGPAVPAIEVARSWAAARTALRFTSDDDPVVRWQDLGSLAALDGKLAPADLPDVQALDQLAAEPHGGDTLAALSALCATGSARKAAAVLHRHHSTMPARLARAEAVLGFDVDTPSGRFRLHLALMLRRLRDNAELS
;
A
#
# COMPACT_ATOMS: atom_id res chain seq x y z
N THR A 1 -5.41 -9.71 -8.24
CA THR A 1 -6.03 -10.99 -7.86
C THR A 1 -6.00 -11.20 -6.36
N GLY A 2 -7.16 -11.38 -5.73
CA GLY A 2 -7.25 -11.82 -4.34
C GLY A 2 -7.43 -13.34 -4.25
N VAL A 3 -6.77 -13.97 -3.29
CA VAL A 3 -6.82 -15.44 -3.07
C VAL A 3 -7.32 -15.73 -1.66
N GLY A 4 -8.46 -16.43 -1.55
CA GLY A 4 -9.01 -16.89 -0.28
C GLY A 4 -8.31 -18.14 0.25
N PRO A 5 -8.54 -18.54 1.52
CA PRO A 5 -7.97 -19.75 2.09
C PRO A 5 -8.51 -21.01 1.39
N ALA A 6 -7.70 -22.08 1.40
CA ALA A 6 -8.16 -23.41 1.02
C ALA A 6 -9.09 -23.95 2.11
N VAL A 7 -10.33 -24.25 1.75
CA VAL A 7 -11.40 -24.70 2.66
C VAL A 7 -12.21 -25.83 2.04
N PRO A 8 -12.93 -26.65 2.84
CA PRO A 8 -13.88 -27.62 2.30
C PRO A 8 -14.94 -26.98 1.40
N ALA A 9 -15.54 -27.75 0.49
CA ALA A 9 -16.52 -27.25 -0.49
C ALA A 9 -17.70 -26.50 0.16
N ILE A 10 -18.11 -26.89 1.36
CA ILE A 10 -19.19 -26.25 2.11
C ILE A 10 -18.84 -24.84 2.60
N GLU A 11 -17.56 -24.49 2.69
CA GLU A 11 -17.06 -23.19 3.13
C GLU A 11 -16.63 -22.27 1.97
N VAL A 12 -16.91 -22.65 0.72
CA VAL A 12 -16.50 -21.86 -0.48
C VAL A 12 -16.96 -20.41 -0.41
N ALA A 13 -18.16 -20.14 0.13
CA ALA A 13 -18.65 -18.77 0.31
C ALA A 13 -17.73 -17.92 1.21
N ARG A 14 -17.15 -18.53 2.27
CA ARG A 14 -16.18 -17.87 3.15
C ARG A 14 -14.86 -17.62 2.42
N SER A 15 -14.37 -18.59 1.65
CA SER A 15 -13.15 -18.40 0.85
C SER A 15 -13.32 -17.33 -0.22
N TRP A 16 -14.49 -17.27 -0.85
CA TRP A 16 -14.85 -16.22 -1.80
C TRP A 16 -14.90 -14.82 -1.16
N ALA A 17 -15.56 -14.69 0.00
CA ALA A 17 -15.58 -13.42 0.74
C ALA A 17 -14.16 -12.97 1.11
N ALA A 18 -13.33 -13.88 1.60
CA ALA A 18 -11.93 -13.63 1.89
C ALA A 18 -11.12 -13.22 0.64
N ALA A 19 -11.35 -13.86 -0.50
CA ALA A 19 -10.73 -13.50 -1.77
C ALA A 19 -11.11 -12.08 -2.21
N ARG A 20 -12.38 -11.68 -2.04
CA ARG A 20 -12.84 -10.31 -2.32
C ARG A 20 -12.19 -9.27 -1.42
N THR A 21 -12.07 -9.54 -0.12
CA THR A 21 -11.30 -8.67 0.80
C THR A 21 -9.84 -8.57 0.34
N ALA A 22 -9.20 -9.70 0.02
CA ALA A 22 -7.80 -9.72 -0.43
C ALA A 22 -7.58 -8.96 -1.75
N LEU A 23 -8.53 -9.03 -2.67
CA LEU A 23 -8.48 -8.31 -3.94
C LEU A 23 -8.36 -6.81 -3.72
N ARG A 24 -9.00 -6.26 -2.68
CA ARG A 24 -8.94 -4.83 -2.38
C ARG A 24 -7.57 -4.34 -1.93
N PHE A 25 -6.69 -5.23 -1.47
CA PHE A 25 -5.32 -4.87 -1.08
C PHE A 25 -4.29 -5.00 -2.22
N THR A 26 -4.74 -5.40 -3.41
CA THR A 26 -3.86 -5.55 -4.59
C THR A 26 -3.42 -4.20 -5.15
N SER A 27 -2.31 -4.22 -5.89
CA SER A 27 -1.78 -3.08 -6.65
C SER A 27 -0.96 -3.58 -7.83
N ASP A 28 -0.48 -2.69 -8.70
CA ASP A 28 0.39 -3.07 -9.81
C ASP A 28 1.69 -3.74 -9.32
N ASP A 29 2.26 -3.26 -8.20
CA ASP A 29 3.47 -3.82 -7.58
C ASP A 29 3.20 -5.12 -6.80
N ASP A 30 1.94 -5.36 -6.42
CA ASP A 30 1.50 -6.52 -5.66
C ASP A 30 0.17 -7.05 -6.22
N PRO A 31 0.23 -7.69 -7.40
CA PRO A 31 -0.97 -8.06 -8.14
C PRO A 31 -1.66 -9.30 -7.57
N VAL A 32 -1.04 -10.04 -6.65
CA VAL A 32 -1.59 -11.27 -6.07
C VAL A 32 -1.48 -11.24 -4.55
N VAL A 33 -2.61 -10.98 -3.89
CA VAL A 33 -2.68 -10.94 -2.42
C VAL A 33 -3.43 -12.16 -1.91
N ARG A 34 -2.83 -12.89 -0.97
CA ARG A 34 -3.50 -13.99 -0.27
C ARG A 34 -4.10 -13.46 1.02
N TRP A 35 -5.37 -13.78 1.27
CA TRP A 35 -6.08 -13.32 2.45
C TRP A 35 -5.39 -13.70 3.76
N GLN A 36 -4.78 -14.89 3.81
CA GLN A 36 -4.05 -15.39 4.97
C GLN A 36 -2.80 -14.55 5.33
N ASP A 37 -2.22 -13.83 4.36
CA ASP A 37 -1.02 -13.02 4.57
C ASP A 37 -1.37 -11.60 5.07
N LEU A 38 -2.65 -11.20 5.01
CA LEU A 38 -3.11 -9.88 5.46
C LEU A 38 -3.10 -9.72 6.98
N GLY A 39 -3.27 -10.82 7.73
CA GLY A 39 -3.39 -10.77 9.19
C GLY A 39 -4.44 -9.75 9.65
N SER A 40 -4.02 -8.79 10.48
CA SER A 40 -4.90 -7.74 11.02
C SER A 40 -5.42 -6.75 9.99
N LEU A 41 -4.77 -6.61 8.82
CA LEU A 41 -5.22 -5.72 7.75
C LEU A 41 -6.59 -6.16 7.20
N ALA A 42 -6.85 -7.46 7.13
CA ALA A 42 -8.13 -7.99 6.69
C ALA A 42 -9.29 -7.51 7.59
N ALA A 43 -9.01 -7.24 8.87
CA ALA A 43 -10.02 -6.78 9.82
C ALA A 43 -10.38 -5.29 9.68
N LEU A 44 -9.62 -4.52 8.87
CA LEU A 44 -9.88 -3.11 8.60
C LEU A 44 -10.93 -2.91 7.51
N ASP A 45 -11.17 -3.93 6.69
CA ASP A 45 -12.16 -3.90 5.62
C ASP A 45 -13.56 -3.56 6.16
N GLY A 46 -14.18 -2.54 5.57
CA GLY A 46 -15.52 -2.05 5.96
C GLY A 46 -15.61 -1.34 7.31
N LYS A 47 -14.50 -1.11 8.03
CA LYS A 47 -14.51 -0.47 9.36
C LYS A 47 -14.02 0.97 9.39
N LEU A 48 -13.42 1.42 8.31
CA LEU A 48 -12.80 2.74 8.20
C LEU A 48 -13.40 3.48 6.99
N ALA A 49 -13.28 4.81 7.02
CA ALA A 49 -13.46 5.67 5.87
C ALA A 49 -12.07 6.16 5.42
N PRO A 50 -11.34 5.42 4.56
CA PRO A 50 -9.94 5.74 4.28
C PRO A 50 -9.75 7.09 3.60
N ALA A 51 -10.76 7.60 2.88
CA ALA A 51 -10.73 8.91 2.23
C ALA A 51 -10.55 10.08 3.20
N ASP A 52 -10.97 9.92 4.46
CA ASP A 52 -10.89 10.96 5.49
C ASP A 52 -9.58 10.90 6.29
N LEU A 53 -8.72 9.90 6.02
CA LEU A 53 -7.49 9.71 6.77
C LEU A 53 -6.40 10.64 6.23
N PRO A 54 -5.74 11.45 7.09
CA PRO A 54 -4.72 12.43 6.67
C PRO A 54 -3.59 11.81 5.84
N ASP A 55 -3.12 10.63 6.23
CA ASP A 55 -2.01 9.96 5.53
C ASP A 55 -2.42 9.51 4.13
N VAL A 56 -3.67 9.11 3.94
CA VAL A 56 -4.20 8.73 2.62
C VAL A 56 -4.35 9.96 1.73
N GLN A 57 -4.88 11.06 2.29
CA GLN A 57 -4.98 12.35 1.59
C GLN A 57 -3.60 12.89 1.18
N ALA A 58 -2.60 12.76 2.05
CA ALA A 58 -1.21 13.12 1.76
C ALA A 58 -0.63 12.28 0.62
N LEU A 59 -0.92 10.98 0.57
CA LEU A 59 -0.53 10.13 -0.56
C LEU A 59 -1.23 10.53 -1.86
N ASP A 60 -2.49 10.95 -1.82
CA ASP A 60 -3.18 11.46 -3.01
C ASP A 60 -2.61 12.78 -3.50
N GLN A 61 -2.22 13.66 -2.58
CA GLN A 61 -1.53 14.89 -2.93
C GLN A 61 -0.20 14.59 -3.63
N LEU A 62 0.60 13.64 -3.11
CA LEU A 62 1.83 13.20 -3.75
C LEU A 62 1.58 12.53 -5.11
N ALA A 63 0.48 11.79 -5.26
CA ALA A 63 0.10 11.16 -6.52
C ALA A 63 -0.25 12.18 -7.61
N ALA A 64 -0.83 13.32 -7.22
CA ALA A 64 -1.22 14.40 -8.12
C ALA A 64 -0.04 15.31 -8.55
N GLU A 65 1.12 15.20 -7.92
CA GLU A 65 2.32 15.96 -8.30
C GLU A 65 2.94 15.47 -9.61
N PRO A 66 3.73 16.31 -10.31
CA PRO A 66 4.58 15.85 -11.40
C PRO A 66 5.45 14.69 -10.94
N HIS A 67 5.45 13.58 -11.69
CA HIS A 67 6.12 12.33 -11.31
C HIS A 67 5.58 11.67 -10.03
N GLY A 68 4.32 11.92 -9.66
CA GLY A 68 3.69 11.32 -8.47
C GLY A 68 3.66 9.80 -8.48
N GLY A 69 3.47 9.17 -9.66
CA GLY A 69 3.59 7.72 -9.82
C GLY A 69 4.96 7.17 -9.40
N ASP A 70 6.05 7.83 -9.82
CA ASP A 70 7.41 7.46 -9.42
C ASP A 70 7.62 7.62 -7.91
N THR A 71 6.99 8.64 -7.30
CA THR A 71 7.06 8.87 -5.85
C THR A 71 6.31 7.78 -5.08
N LEU A 72 5.12 7.37 -5.53
CA LEU A 72 4.39 6.25 -4.92
C LEU A 72 5.15 4.91 -5.08
N ALA A 73 5.79 4.68 -6.22
CA ALA A 73 6.64 3.52 -6.44
C ALA A 73 7.86 3.54 -5.50
N ALA A 74 8.49 4.71 -5.30
CA ALA A 74 9.58 4.89 -4.34
C ALA A 74 9.17 4.57 -2.89
N LEU A 75 8.02 5.06 -2.46
CA LEU A 75 7.48 4.80 -1.12
C LEU A 75 7.11 3.32 -0.93
N SER A 76 6.50 2.70 -1.95
CA SER A 76 6.18 1.26 -1.93
C SER A 76 7.45 0.40 -1.86
N ALA A 77 8.48 0.74 -2.65
CA ALA A 77 9.78 0.07 -2.61
C ALA A 77 10.49 0.28 -1.26
N LEU A 78 10.35 1.44 -0.62
CA LEU A 78 10.87 1.69 0.72
C LEU A 78 10.21 0.76 1.75
N CYS A 79 8.89 0.63 1.71
CA CYS A 79 8.17 -0.31 2.58
C CYS A 79 8.59 -1.77 2.35
N ALA A 80 8.74 -2.17 1.09
CA ALA A 80 9.11 -3.55 0.75
C ALA A 80 10.55 -3.92 1.15
N THR A 81 11.48 -2.97 1.04
CA THR A 81 12.91 -3.24 1.26
C THR A 81 13.42 -2.84 2.65
N GLY A 82 12.66 -2.00 3.36
CA GLY A 82 13.03 -1.44 4.65
C GLY A 82 14.25 -0.52 4.61
N SER A 83 14.67 -0.05 3.43
CA SER A 83 15.84 0.79 3.26
C SER A 83 15.78 1.63 1.99
N ALA A 84 15.96 2.94 2.10
CA ALA A 84 16.03 3.84 0.96
C ALA A 84 17.10 3.42 -0.07
N ARG A 85 18.24 2.89 0.41
CA ARG A 85 19.32 2.40 -0.45
C ARG A 85 18.89 1.19 -1.27
N LYS A 86 18.23 0.20 -0.63
CA LYS A 86 17.76 -1.01 -1.32
C LYS A 86 16.61 -0.67 -2.28
N ALA A 87 15.69 0.20 -1.86
CA ALA A 87 14.60 0.68 -2.71
C ALA A 87 15.12 1.36 -4.00
N ALA A 88 16.12 2.24 -3.87
CA ALA A 88 16.76 2.87 -5.02
C ALA A 88 17.41 1.86 -5.97
N ALA A 89 18.02 0.79 -5.43
CA ALA A 89 18.62 -0.27 -6.24
C ALA A 89 17.57 -1.06 -7.04
N VAL A 90 16.39 -1.33 -6.46
CA VAL A 90 15.29 -2.06 -7.11
C VAL A 90 14.65 -1.25 -8.25
N LEU A 91 14.54 0.06 -8.10
CA LEU A 91 13.84 0.92 -9.08
C LEU A 91 14.68 1.26 -10.33
N HIS A 92 15.94 0.82 -10.39
CA HIS A 92 16.82 0.83 -11.58
C HIS A 92 16.78 2.09 -12.49
N ARG A 93 16.58 3.32 -11.97
CA ARG A 93 16.60 4.53 -12.84
C ARG A 93 17.26 5.79 -12.26
N HIS A 94 18.04 6.42 -13.14
CA HIS A 94 18.42 7.83 -13.16
C HIS A 94 17.18 8.76 -13.17
N HIS A 95 17.35 9.99 -12.67
CA HIS A 95 16.52 11.23 -12.86
C HIS A 95 15.79 11.84 -11.65
N SER A 96 15.92 11.32 -10.44
CA SER A 96 15.78 12.12 -9.23
C SER A 96 16.39 11.35 -8.08
N THR A 97 17.30 11.95 -7.33
CA THR A 97 17.93 11.29 -6.19
C THR A 97 16.83 10.88 -5.23
N MET A 98 16.64 9.58 -5.02
CA MET A 98 15.73 8.99 -4.02
C MET A 98 15.63 9.83 -2.72
N PRO A 99 16.75 10.35 -2.15
CA PRO A 99 16.72 11.31 -1.03
C PRO A 99 15.80 12.53 -1.23
N ALA A 100 15.84 13.19 -2.38
CA ALA A 100 15.02 14.38 -2.65
C ALA A 100 13.54 14.03 -2.75
N ARG A 101 13.20 12.85 -3.32
CA ARG A 101 11.81 12.36 -3.35
C ARG A 101 11.30 12.01 -1.97
N LEU A 102 12.11 11.35 -1.16
CA LEU A 102 11.75 11.03 0.22
C LEU A 102 11.58 12.30 1.05
N ALA A 103 12.51 13.25 0.97
CA ALA A 103 12.37 14.54 1.65
C ALA A 103 11.10 15.30 1.24
N ARG A 104 10.74 15.28 -0.05
CA ARG A 104 9.47 15.84 -0.53
C ARG A 104 8.27 15.10 0.06
N ALA A 105 8.30 13.77 0.05
CA ALA A 105 7.23 12.93 0.59
C ALA A 105 7.04 13.18 2.10
N GLU A 106 8.12 13.22 2.86
CA GLU A 106 8.11 13.51 4.31
C GLU A 106 7.53 14.90 4.60
N ALA A 107 7.83 15.90 3.76
CA ALA A 107 7.26 17.24 3.90
C ALA A 107 5.74 17.27 3.67
N VAL A 108 5.19 16.39 2.83
CA VAL A 108 3.73 16.25 2.64
C VAL A 108 3.10 15.38 3.72
N LEU A 109 3.74 14.25 4.05
CA LEU A 109 3.26 13.28 5.04
C LEU A 109 3.35 13.80 6.48
N GLY A 110 4.28 14.72 6.75
CA GLY A 110 4.51 15.28 8.08
C GLY A 110 5.24 14.33 9.04
N PHE A 111 5.92 13.30 8.53
CA PHE A 111 6.72 12.36 9.33
C PHE A 111 7.88 11.77 8.52
N ASP A 112 8.94 11.37 9.22
CA ASP A 112 10.12 10.68 8.67
C ASP A 112 9.75 9.25 8.26
N VAL A 113 9.95 8.92 6.98
CA VAL A 113 9.56 7.62 6.41
C VAL A 113 10.66 6.55 6.51
N ASP A 114 11.89 6.88 6.89
CA ASP A 114 13.00 5.91 7.04
C ASP A 114 13.18 5.40 8.48
N THR A 115 12.33 5.84 9.41
CA THR A 115 12.20 5.23 10.74
C THR A 115 11.33 3.97 10.71
N PRO A 116 11.50 3.02 11.65
CA PRO A 116 10.61 1.85 11.75
C PRO A 116 9.13 2.22 11.90
N SER A 117 8.83 3.22 12.73
CA SER A 117 7.45 3.71 12.95
C SER A 117 6.89 4.40 11.70
N GLY A 118 7.70 5.26 11.06
CA GLY A 118 7.34 5.93 9.82
C GLY A 118 7.07 4.96 8.67
N ARG A 119 7.93 3.95 8.49
CA ARG A 119 7.70 2.89 7.50
C ARG A 119 6.41 2.12 7.74
N PHE A 120 6.07 1.82 9.00
CA PHE A 120 4.82 1.17 9.34
C PHE A 120 3.61 2.06 9.02
N ARG A 121 3.65 3.33 9.43
CA ARG A 121 2.59 4.31 9.16
C ARG A 121 2.39 4.50 7.66
N LEU A 122 3.48 4.63 6.90
CA LEU A 122 3.46 4.70 5.44
C LEU A 122 2.86 3.44 4.80
N HIS A 123 3.29 2.25 5.25
CA HIS A 123 2.76 1.00 4.75
C HIS A 123 1.25 0.88 4.99
N LEU A 124 0.80 1.22 6.21
CA LEU A 124 -0.61 1.25 6.56
C LEU A 124 -1.40 2.22 5.67
N ALA A 125 -0.87 3.43 5.45
CA ALA A 125 -1.49 4.43 4.57
C ALA A 125 -1.63 3.91 3.12
N LEU A 126 -0.59 3.25 2.59
CA LEU A 126 -0.64 2.61 1.26
C LEU A 126 -1.70 1.50 1.20
N MET A 127 -1.79 0.66 2.23
CA MET A 127 -2.83 -0.39 2.30
C MET A 127 -4.25 0.20 2.35
N LEU A 128 -4.45 1.25 3.14
CA LEU A 128 -5.75 1.91 3.29
C LEU A 128 -6.15 2.66 2.02
N ARG A 129 -5.18 3.24 1.31
CA ARG A 129 -5.38 3.82 -0.01
C ARG A 129 -5.85 2.77 -1.01
N ARG A 130 -5.18 1.61 -1.08
CA ARG A 130 -5.61 0.48 -1.93
C ARG A 130 -7.03 0.00 -1.57
N LEU A 131 -7.32 -0.14 -0.28
CA LEU A 131 -8.63 -0.57 0.22
C LEU A 131 -9.77 0.34 -0.25
N ARG A 132 -9.51 1.66 -0.38
CA ARG A 132 -10.43 2.65 -0.95
C ARG A 132 -10.48 2.58 -2.47
N ASP A 133 -9.32 2.62 -3.13
CA ASP A 133 -9.25 2.72 -4.59
C ASP A 133 -9.82 1.46 -5.28
N ASN A 134 -9.72 0.32 -4.61
CA ASN A 134 -10.24 -0.97 -5.07
C ASN A 134 -11.65 -1.30 -4.51
N ALA A 135 -12.38 -0.33 -3.96
CA ALA A 135 -13.68 -0.58 -3.33
C ALA A 135 -14.71 -1.21 -4.29
N GLU A 136 -14.63 -0.90 -5.59
CA GLU A 136 -15.52 -1.44 -6.62
C GLU A 136 -15.15 -2.87 -7.05
N LEU A 137 -13.96 -3.36 -6.68
CA LEU A 137 -13.50 -4.70 -7.04
C LEU A 137 -14.06 -5.79 -6.11
N SER A 138 -14.55 -5.42 -4.93
CA SER A 138 -15.28 -6.35 -4.05
C SER A 138 -16.72 -6.38 -4.43
#